data_AF-A0A286IQH8-F1
#
_entry.id   AF-A0A286IQH8-F1
#
_cell.length_a   1.000
_cell.length_b   1.000
_cell.length_c   1.000
_cell.angle_alpha   90.00
_cell.angle_beta   90.00
_cell.angle_gamma   90.00
#
_symmetry.space_group_name_H-M   'P 1'
#
loop_
_entity.id
_entity.type
_entity.pdbx_description
1 polymer ?
#
loop_
_entity_poly.entity_id
_entity_poly.type
_entity_poly.pdbx_seq_one_letter_code
_entity_poly.pdbx_strand_id
1 'polypeptide(L)'
;MINTEFYQEVFDCFILNEQVIFFNHSEFILQNVNNNLKIENLSQCRYLRYRNYLNLIQLGKIEVLDSSFDILFTIENELIRSDGSSIFYFDENNFFIENNFYDKLNRKLVTSCIITLKSKSVTQVGFFGKVLNENFRLNFASETISNPLTFRCSNLLDTETYWEFDCAEGEQVRGSFTVYGEKLLFYTFSEPTPYDYHYWVNVIDLRSGEVLFKIPSRHVNCHFDKDSGLFVTVSGTIMNQQDYKIYEIINVNTGEQEVGDVICDDTFVTVGAAMQYIYNNRLYFIDNFITIGGKKYCENPKIGCFDFIKKELIYFKEIPKFKKKTVAQLICNDNKIYIRTQHFELFVFEEEV
;
A
#
# COMPACT_ATOMS: atom_id res chain seq x y z
N MET A 1 -15.77 -24.27 16.37
CA MET A 1 -14.36 -23.89 16.16
C MET A 1 -14.06 -24.11 14.70
N ILE A 2 -14.01 -23.04 13.91
CA ILE A 2 -13.62 -23.12 12.50
C ILE A 2 -12.14 -22.77 12.48
N ASN A 3 -11.31 -23.78 12.21
CA ASN A 3 -9.89 -23.60 11.96
C ASN A 3 -9.74 -23.26 10.49
N THR A 4 -9.97 -21.99 10.12
CA THR A 4 -9.50 -21.45 8.84
C THR A 4 -8.03 -21.15 9.04
N GLU A 5 -7.15 -22.09 8.68
CA GLU A 5 -5.75 -21.78 8.47
C GLU A 5 -5.68 -20.80 7.30
N PHE A 6 -5.60 -19.52 7.64
CA PHE A 6 -5.38 -18.45 6.68
C PHE A 6 -3.97 -18.64 6.11
N TYR A 7 -3.84 -18.86 4.80
CA TYR A 7 -2.56 -18.91 4.11
C TYR A 7 -1.93 -17.51 4.05
N GLN A 8 -1.56 -16.91 5.18
CA GLN A 8 -0.84 -15.64 5.21
C GLN A 8 0.66 -15.91 5.12
N GLU A 9 1.17 -16.21 3.93
CA GLU A 9 2.59 -15.95 3.70
C GLU A 9 2.74 -14.44 3.54
N VAL A 10 3.22 -13.75 4.58
CA VAL A 10 3.57 -12.34 4.47
C VAL A 10 4.88 -12.26 3.70
N PHE A 11 4.81 -11.87 2.43
CA PHE A 11 5.99 -11.65 1.61
C PHE A 11 5.94 -10.31 0.87
N ASP A 12 7.13 -9.76 0.64
CA ASP A 12 7.38 -8.67 -0.28
C ASP A 12 7.90 -9.17 -1.62
N CYS A 13 7.73 -8.41 -2.71
CA CYS A 13 8.29 -8.82 -3.99
C CYS A 13 8.65 -7.66 -4.95
N PHE A 14 9.55 -7.98 -5.89
CA PHE A 14 9.82 -7.19 -7.10
C PHE A 14 9.35 -7.94 -8.34
N ILE A 15 8.88 -7.20 -9.34
CA ILE A 15 8.69 -7.71 -10.70
C ILE A 15 9.74 -7.04 -11.59
N LEU A 16 10.58 -7.84 -12.25
CA LEU A 16 11.71 -7.41 -13.07
C LEU A 16 11.75 -8.20 -14.37
N ASN A 17 11.46 -7.56 -15.51
CA ASN A 17 11.64 -8.17 -16.85
C ASN A 17 11.20 -9.65 -16.92
N GLU A 18 9.98 -9.95 -16.46
CA GLU A 18 9.38 -11.31 -16.44
C GLU A 18 9.92 -12.27 -15.36
N GLN A 19 10.64 -11.75 -14.38
CA GLN A 19 11.00 -12.46 -13.14
C GLN A 19 10.26 -11.83 -11.96
N VAL A 20 9.89 -12.65 -10.99
CA VAL A 20 9.39 -12.17 -9.70
C VAL A 20 10.35 -12.65 -8.62
N ILE A 21 10.72 -11.72 -7.73
CA ILE A 21 11.61 -11.98 -6.60
C ILE A 21 10.78 -11.86 -5.34
N PHE A 22 10.66 -12.92 -4.56
CA PHE A 22 9.93 -12.97 -3.30
C PHE A 22 10.89 -12.81 -2.11
N PHE A 23 10.42 -12.13 -1.07
CA PHE A 23 11.08 -11.99 0.22
C PHE A 23 10.10 -12.41 1.31
N ASN A 24 10.40 -13.49 2.01
CA ASN A 24 9.64 -13.92 3.18
C ASN A 24 10.64 -14.11 4.32
N HIS A 25 10.48 -13.40 5.44
CA HIS A 25 11.09 -13.45 6.78
C HIS A 25 12.53 -13.98 7.02
N SER A 26 13.10 -14.78 6.14
CA SER A 26 14.51 -15.19 6.10
C SER A 26 15.01 -15.76 4.76
N GLU A 27 14.17 -15.79 3.71
CA GLU A 27 14.48 -16.41 2.43
C GLU A 27 14.15 -15.47 1.25
N PHE A 28 14.96 -15.55 0.20
CA PHE A 28 14.63 -14.96 -1.10
C PHE A 28 14.48 -16.06 -2.13
N ILE A 29 13.39 -15.98 -2.91
CA ILE A 29 13.11 -16.92 -3.99
C ILE A 29 13.07 -16.12 -5.29
N LEU A 30 13.98 -16.45 -6.21
CA LEU A 30 13.96 -15.93 -7.58
C LEU A 30 13.21 -16.92 -8.46
N GLN A 31 12.15 -16.46 -9.12
CA GLN A 31 11.34 -17.28 -10.02
C GLN A 31 11.20 -16.60 -11.39
N ASN A 32 11.33 -17.40 -12.45
CA ASN A 32 11.14 -16.97 -13.83
C ASN A 32 9.71 -17.31 -14.26
N VAL A 33 8.93 -16.28 -14.60
CA VAL A 33 7.49 -16.42 -14.89
C VAL A 33 7.24 -17.29 -16.13
N ASN A 34 8.16 -17.31 -17.09
CA ASN A 34 7.96 -18.00 -18.37
C ASN A 34 8.27 -19.51 -18.34
N ASN A 35 9.08 -20.00 -17.39
CA ASN A 35 9.55 -21.39 -17.42
C ASN A 35 8.59 -22.38 -16.73
N ASN A 36 7.81 -21.92 -15.75
CA ASN A 36 6.94 -22.79 -14.96
C ASN A 36 5.48 -22.80 -15.44
N LEU A 37 5.04 -21.78 -16.18
CA LEU A 37 3.66 -21.65 -16.63
C LEU A 37 3.59 -21.74 -18.16
N LYS A 38 3.27 -22.92 -18.69
CA LYS A 38 2.90 -23.13 -20.11
C LYS A 38 1.56 -22.46 -20.40
N ILE A 39 1.51 -21.13 -20.49
CA ILE A 39 0.27 -20.39 -20.75
C ILE A 39 0.24 -19.97 -22.22
N GLU A 40 -0.61 -20.63 -23.01
CA GLU A 40 -0.69 -20.44 -24.46
C GLU A 40 -1.33 -19.09 -24.90
N ASN A 41 -1.80 -18.24 -23.97
CA ASN A 41 -2.54 -17.00 -24.28
C ASN A 41 -2.15 -15.79 -23.40
N LEU A 42 -0.88 -15.37 -23.45
CA LEU A 42 -0.34 -14.19 -22.73
C LEU A 42 -1.00 -12.84 -23.09
N SER A 43 -1.69 -12.72 -24.22
CA SER A 43 -2.25 -11.44 -24.70
C SER A 43 -3.38 -10.87 -23.82
N GLN A 44 -3.94 -11.69 -22.91
CA GLN A 44 -5.04 -11.33 -22.02
C GLN A 44 -4.74 -11.74 -20.57
N CYS A 45 -3.48 -11.69 -20.14
CA CYS A 45 -3.10 -12.12 -18.80
C CYS A 45 -2.52 -10.95 -17.99
N ARG A 46 -2.97 -10.81 -16.73
CA ARG A 46 -2.40 -9.83 -15.78
C ARG A 46 -1.90 -10.52 -14.52
N TYR A 47 -0.74 -10.06 -14.05
CA TYR A 47 -0.22 -10.36 -12.72
C TYR A 47 -0.54 -9.19 -11.80
N LEU A 48 -1.29 -9.45 -10.73
CA LEU A 48 -1.60 -8.44 -9.71
C LEU A 48 -1.11 -8.92 -8.34
N ARG A 49 -0.27 -8.09 -7.71
CA ARG A 49 0.06 -8.18 -6.30
C ARG A 49 -1.02 -7.44 -5.51
N TYR A 50 -1.77 -8.18 -4.69
CA TYR A 50 -2.64 -7.59 -3.70
C TYR A 50 -2.56 -8.42 -2.41
N ARG A 51 -2.19 -7.77 -1.29
CA ARG A 51 -2.16 -8.37 0.06
C ARG A 51 -1.51 -9.77 0.13
N ASN A 52 -0.33 -9.91 -0.47
CA ASN A 52 0.54 -11.09 -0.38
C ASN A 52 0.14 -12.32 -1.21
N TYR A 53 -0.60 -12.15 -2.31
CA TYR A 53 -0.78 -13.22 -3.30
C TYR A 53 -0.38 -12.75 -4.70
N LEU A 54 0.14 -13.69 -5.50
CA LEU A 54 0.30 -13.51 -6.93
C LEU A 54 -0.91 -14.13 -7.63
N ASN A 55 -1.57 -13.36 -8.48
CA ASN A 55 -2.79 -13.80 -9.16
C ASN A 55 -2.57 -13.80 -10.66
N LEU A 56 -2.92 -14.90 -11.31
CA LEU A 56 -3.00 -15.01 -12.76
C LEU A 56 -4.45 -14.81 -13.21
N ILE A 57 -4.74 -13.66 -13.81
CA ILE A 57 -6.10 -13.30 -14.21
C ILE A 57 -6.28 -13.51 -15.70
N GLN A 58 -7.21 -14.38 -16.06
CA GLN A 58 -7.63 -14.70 -17.41
C GLN A 58 -9.12 -14.42 -17.56
N LEU A 59 -9.62 -14.38 -18.80
CA LEU A 59 -11.06 -14.27 -19.02
C LEU A 59 -11.77 -15.48 -18.38
N GLY A 60 -12.73 -15.22 -17.49
CA GLY A 60 -13.51 -16.26 -16.83
C GLY A 60 -12.82 -16.97 -15.66
N LYS A 61 -11.55 -16.67 -15.36
CA LYS A 61 -10.73 -17.47 -14.45
C LYS A 61 -9.67 -16.65 -13.72
N ILE A 62 -9.47 -16.95 -12.43
CA ILE A 62 -8.30 -16.47 -11.67
C ILE A 62 -7.62 -17.66 -11.00
N GLU A 63 -6.32 -17.82 -11.22
CA GLU A 63 -5.49 -18.76 -10.48
C GLU A 63 -4.71 -17.99 -9.41
N VAL A 64 -4.81 -18.46 -8.17
CA VAL A 64 -4.04 -17.91 -7.05
C VAL A 64 -2.83 -18.78 -6.84
N LEU A 65 -1.67 -18.15 -6.86
CA LEU A 65 -0.37 -18.79 -6.82
C LEU A 65 0.27 -18.53 -5.45
N ASP A 66 0.96 -19.54 -4.91
CA ASP A 66 1.83 -19.36 -3.77
C ASP A 66 3.17 -18.70 -4.17
N SER A 67 4.08 -18.54 -3.19
CA SER A 67 5.43 -18.02 -3.42
C SER A 67 6.30 -18.92 -4.31
N SER A 68 5.89 -20.17 -4.53
CA SER A 68 6.53 -21.15 -5.42
C SER A 68 5.90 -21.20 -6.83
N PHE A 69 4.88 -20.38 -7.11
CA PHE A 69 4.08 -20.39 -8.34
C PHE A 69 3.26 -21.65 -8.55
N ASP A 70 3.07 -22.44 -7.49
CA ASP A 70 2.13 -23.52 -7.52
C ASP A 70 0.72 -22.95 -7.37
N ILE A 71 -0.22 -23.50 -8.15
CA ILE A 71 -1.62 -23.10 -8.09
C ILE A 71 -2.18 -23.62 -6.78
N LEU A 72 -2.47 -22.72 -5.84
CA LEU A 72 -3.15 -23.05 -4.59
C LEU A 72 -4.60 -23.44 -4.85
N PHE A 73 -5.30 -22.66 -5.66
CA PHE A 73 -6.65 -22.94 -6.13
C PHE A 73 -7.01 -22.08 -7.34
N THR A 74 -8.14 -22.40 -7.96
CA THR A 74 -8.69 -21.71 -9.12
C THR A 74 -10.10 -21.20 -8.80
N ILE A 75 -10.41 -19.96 -9.15
CA ILE A 75 -11.80 -19.52 -9.31
C ILE A 75 -12.16 -19.55 -10.78
N GLU A 76 -13.36 -20.06 -11.06
CA GLU A 76 -14.03 -19.89 -12.33
C GLU A 76 -15.29 -19.02 -12.13
N ASN A 77 -15.39 -17.95 -12.90
CA ASN A 77 -16.57 -17.09 -12.94
C ASN A 77 -16.59 -16.30 -14.24
N GLU A 78 -17.68 -16.40 -15.00
CA GLU A 78 -17.85 -15.76 -16.32
C GLU A 78 -17.70 -14.22 -16.31
N LEU A 79 -17.91 -13.58 -15.16
CA LEU A 79 -17.79 -12.14 -15.01
C LEU A 79 -16.33 -11.68 -14.83
N ILE A 80 -15.38 -12.62 -14.65
CA ILE A 80 -13.96 -12.29 -14.57
C ILE A 80 -13.46 -11.81 -15.94
N ARG A 81 -12.82 -10.64 -15.93
CA ARG A 81 -12.24 -9.93 -17.05
C ARG A 81 -10.73 -9.80 -16.84
N SER A 82 -9.96 -10.27 -17.81
CA SER A 82 -8.50 -10.13 -17.79
C SER A 82 -7.99 -8.69 -17.71
N ASP A 83 -8.78 -7.72 -18.18
CA ASP A 83 -8.39 -6.32 -18.30
C ASP A 83 -8.93 -5.41 -17.19
N GLY A 84 -9.70 -5.95 -16.24
CA GLY A 84 -10.32 -5.15 -15.18
C GLY A 84 -10.68 -5.88 -13.91
N SER A 85 -10.55 -7.20 -13.85
CA SER A 85 -10.70 -7.93 -12.61
C SER A 85 -9.47 -7.79 -11.73
N SER A 86 -9.74 -7.70 -10.45
CA SER A 86 -8.78 -7.84 -9.38
C SER A 86 -9.48 -8.56 -8.24
N ILE A 87 -8.68 -9.07 -7.32
CA ILE A 87 -9.10 -10.07 -6.36
C ILE A 87 -8.63 -9.63 -5.00
N PHE A 88 -9.57 -9.41 -4.08
CA PHE A 88 -9.27 -8.69 -2.84
C PHE A 88 -9.00 -9.57 -1.64
N TYR A 89 -9.20 -10.90 -1.74
CA TYR A 89 -8.74 -11.97 -0.83
C TYR A 89 -9.75 -13.13 -0.77
N PHE A 90 -9.27 -14.39 -0.62
CA PHE A 90 -10.04 -15.58 -0.15
C PHE A 90 -9.31 -16.92 -0.04
N ASP A 91 -9.98 -17.87 0.62
CA ASP A 91 -9.80 -19.32 0.46
C ASP A 91 -10.77 -19.91 -0.58
N GLU A 92 -10.57 -21.17 -0.97
CA GLU A 92 -11.40 -21.94 -1.92
C GLU A 92 -12.92 -21.72 -1.86
N ASN A 93 -13.49 -21.33 -0.71
CA ASN A 93 -14.92 -21.16 -0.50
C ASN A 93 -15.39 -19.69 -0.40
N ASN A 94 -14.49 -18.69 -0.38
CA ASN A 94 -14.78 -17.38 0.19
C ASN A 94 -14.26 -16.12 -0.57
N PHE A 95 -14.50 -15.96 -1.87
CA PHE A 95 -13.91 -14.88 -2.70
C PHE A 95 -14.58 -13.52 -2.82
N PHE A 96 -13.75 -12.46 -2.86
CA PHE A 96 -14.13 -11.15 -3.40
C PHE A 96 -13.36 -10.82 -4.68
N ILE A 97 -14.09 -10.62 -5.77
CA ILE A 97 -13.55 -10.16 -7.06
C ILE A 97 -14.10 -8.76 -7.32
N GLU A 98 -13.23 -7.77 -7.47
CA GLU A 98 -13.57 -6.45 -7.96
C GLU A 98 -13.36 -6.40 -9.47
N ASN A 99 -14.34 -5.90 -10.22
CA ASN A 99 -14.24 -5.69 -11.65
C ASN A 99 -14.37 -4.21 -11.95
N ASN A 100 -13.28 -3.60 -12.39
CA ASN A 100 -13.23 -2.22 -12.86
C ASN A 100 -12.72 -2.21 -14.29
N PHE A 101 -13.62 -2.11 -15.26
CA PHE A 101 -13.24 -2.04 -16.67
C PHE A 101 -14.01 -0.94 -17.41
N TYR A 102 -13.36 -0.35 -18.40
CA TYR A 102 -14.00 0.65 -19.25
C TYR A 102 -14.73 -0.04 -20.40
N ASP A 103 -16.06 -0.02 -20.36
CA ASP A 103 -16.90 -0.49 -21.46
C ASP A 103 -16.79 0.49 -22.62
N LYS A 104 -16.01 0.11 -23.63
CA LYS A 104 -15.76 0.94 -24.82
C LYS A 104 -17.00 1.16 -25.67
N LEU A 105 -17.95 0.22 -25.70
CA LEU A 105 -19.17 0.33 -26.50
C LEU A 105 -20.10 1.37 -25.89
N ASN A 106 -20.28 1.31 -24.58
CA ASN A 106 -21.16 2.23 -23.84
C ASN A 106 -20.44 3.47 -23.29
N ARG A 107 -19.12 3.58 -23.51
CA ARG A 107 -18.25 4.68 -23.04
C ARG A 107 -18.38 4.98 -21.55
N LYS A 108 -18.47 3.94 -20.73
CA LYS A 108 -18.65 4.07 -19.28
C LYS A 108 -17.69 3.16 -18.52
N LEU A 109 -17.28 3.60 -17.34
CA LEU A 109 -16.65 2.71 -16.38
C LEU A 109 -17.72 1.77 -15.82
N VAL A 110 -17.45 0.48 -15.86
CA VAL A 110 -18.27 -0.53 -15.20
C VAL A 110 -17.50 -1.00 -13.98
N THR A 111 -18.09 -0.75 -12.81
CA THR A 111 -17.60 -1.27 -11.54
C THR A 111 -18.58 -2.32 -11.03
N SER A 112 -18.07 -3.49 -10.66
CA SER A 112 -18.87 -4.51 -9.99
C SER A 112 -18.03 -5.28 -8.99
N CYS A 113 -18.68 -5.94 -8.06
CA CYS A 113 -18.01 -6.92 -7.23
C CYS A 113 -18.79 -8.23 -7.15
N ILE A 114 -18.05 -9.31 -6.98
CA ILE A 114 -18.56 -10.66 -6.78
C ILE A 114 -18.05 -11.10 -5.42
N ILE A 115 -18.98 -11.42 -4.52
CA ILE A 115 -18.69 -11.83 -3.15
C ILE A 115 -19.24 -13.25 -2.99
N THR A 116 -18.38 -14.23 -2.82
CA THR A 116 -18.75 -15.60 -2.48
C THR A 116 -18.29 -15.87 -1.06
N LEU A 117 -19.18 -16.33 -0.19
CA LEU A 117 -18.86 -16.73 1.18
C LEU A 117 -19.68 -17.97 1.55
N LYS A 118 -19.03 -19.06 1.95
CA LYS A 118 -19.67 -20.32 2.36
C LYS A 118 -20.80 -20.74 1.41
N SER A 119 -20.49 -20.75 0.10
CA SER A 119 -21.42 -21.12 -0.99
C SER A 119 -22.57 -20.15 -1.28
N LYS A 120 -22.62 -18.97 -0.66
CA LYS A 120 -23.50 -17.87 -1.08
C LYS A 120 -22.73 -16.89 -1.93
N SER A 121 -23.24 -16.57 -3.11
CA SER A 121 -22.65 -15.55 -3.99
C SER A 121 -23.58 -14.34 -4.14
N VAL A 122 -23.02 -13.15 -3.98
CA VAL A 122 -23.68 -11.86 -4.19
C VAL A 122 -22.89 -11.10 -5.23
N THR A 123 -23.58 -10.64 -6.28
CA THR A 123 -23.01 -9.73 -7.27
C THR A 123 -23.60 -8.34 -7.06
N GLN A 124 -22.75 -7.33 -6.95
CA GLN A 124 -23.17 -5.94 -6.86
C GLN A 124 -22.65 -5.16 -8.05
N VAL A 125 -23.56 -4.48 -8.75
CA VAL A 125 -23.26 -3.63 -9.91
C VAL A 125 -23.20 -2.18 -9.44
N GLY A 126 -22.21 -1.42 -9.92
CA GLY A 126 -21.98 -0.05 -9.49
C GLY A 126 -21.35 0.06 -8.10
N PHE A 127 -20.58 -0.95 -7.67
CA PHE A 127 -19.86 -0.90 -6.41
C PHE A 127 -18.71 0.11 -6.52
N PHE A 128 -18.76 1.17 -5.71
CA PHE A 128 -17.65 2.11 -5.51
C PHE A 128 -17.25 2.01 -4.04
N GLY A 129 -16.07 1.47 -3.76
CA GLY A 129 -15.74 1.12 -2.39
C GLY A 129 -14.41 0.40 -2.23
N LYS A 130 -14.21 -0.18 -1.04
CA LYS A 130 -13.02 -0.95 -0.71
C LYS A 130 -13.36 -2.09 0.24
N VAL A 131 -12.91 -3.30 -0.04
CA VAL A 131 -12.97 -4.40 0.93
C VAL A 131 -11.89 -4.22 1.99
N LEU A 132 -12.30 -4.34 3.24
CA LEU A 132 -11.43 -4.15 4.38
C LEU A 132 -10.86 -5.48 4.85
N ASN A 133 -11.72 -6.47 5.09
CA ASN A 133 -11.36 -7.84 5.51
C ASN A 133 -12.53 -8.80 5.19
N GLU A 134 -12.49 -10.02 5.71
CA GLU A 134 -13.53 -11.06 5.50
C GLU A 134 -14.91 -10.70 6.07
N ASN A 135 -15.00 -9.64 6.86
CA ASN A 135 -16.25 -9.21 7.48
C ASN A 135 -16.74 -7.88 6.92
N PHE A 136 -15.85 -6.93 6.60
CA PHE A 136 -16.21 -5.53 6.37
C PHE A 136 -15.81 -5.00 5.00
N ARG A 137 -16.60 -4.04 4.52
CA ARG A 137 -16.34 -3.22 3.33
C ARG A 137 -16.74 -1.77 3.54
N LEU A 138 -16.14 -0.90 2.76
CA LEU A 138 -16.53 0.50 2.59
C LEU A 138 -17.30 0.67 1.29
N ASN A 139 -18.37 1.45 1.32
CA ASN A 139 -19.12 1.91 0.16
C ASN A 139 -19.06 3.44 0.12
N PHE A 140 -18.76 4.01 -1.04
CA PHE A 140 -18.67 5.45 -1.27
C PHE A 140 -19.92 5.96 -1.98
N ALA A 141 -20.37 7.17 -1.64
CA ALA A 141 -21.63 7.73 -2.13
C ALA A 141 -21.62 8.11 -3.62
N SER A 142 -20.43 8.27 -4.24
CA SER A 142 -20.29 8.63 -5.64
C SER A 142 -18.99 8.10 -6.25
N GLU A 143 -18.78 8.32 -7.55
CA GLU A 143 -17.55 7.96 -8.28
C GLU A 143 -16.27 8.67 -7.77
N THR A 144 -16.35 9.48 -6.71
CA THR A 144 -15.18 10.12 -6.06
C THR A 144 -14.40 9.12 -5.21
N ILE A 145 -13.88 8.08 -5.86
CA ILE A 145 -13.06 7.02 -5.27
C ILE A 145 -11.81 7.60 -4.59
N SER A 146 -11.25 8.67 -5.14
CA SER A 146 -9.95 9.19 -4.73
C SER A 146 -9.96 9.94 -3.40
N ASN A 147 -11.01 10.71 -3.12
CA ASN A 147 -11.14 11.53 -1.90
C ASN A 147 -12.64 11.64 -1.49
N PRO A 148 -13.28 10.55 -1.02
CA PRO A 148 -14.68 10.61 -0.62
C PRO A 148 -14.88 11.55 0.59
N LEU A 149 -15.99 12.28 0.60
CA LEU A 149 -16.41 13.11 1.75
C LEU A 149 -17.09 12.27 2.84
N THR A 150 -17.77 11.21 2.41
CA THR A 150 -18.53 10.31 3.27
C THR A 150 -18.34 8.87 2.80
N PHE A 151 -18.46 7.93 3.71
CA PHE A 151 -18.49 6.51 3.38
C PHE A 151 -19.33 5.72 4.38
N ARG A 152 -19.85 4.58 3.92
CA ARG A 152 -20.55 3.60 4.75
C ARG A 152 -19.67 2.38 4.94
N CYS A 153 -19.46 1.97 6.18
CA CYS A 153 -18.90 0.67 6.50
C CYS A 153 -20.03 -0.31 6.82
N SER A 154 -20.05 -1.46 6.16
CA SER A 154 -21.03 -2.51 6.41
C SER A 154 -20.38 -3.88 6.39
N ASN A 155 -21.11 -4.90 6.82
CA ASN A 155 -20.71 -6.27 6.57
C ASN A 155 -20.68 -6.55 5.04
N LEU A 156 -19.84 -7.51 4.61
CA LEU A 156 -19.74 -7.92 3.20
C LEU A 156 -21.06 -8.47 2.64
N LEU A 157 -21.81 -9.23 3.44
CA LEU A 157 -23.05 -9.91 3.03
C LEU A 157 -24.31 -9.26 3.59
N ASP A 158 -24.18 -8.49 4.67
CA ASP A 158 -25.28 -7.77 5.29
C ASP A 158 -25.08 -6.26 5.11
N THR A 159 -25.92 -5.67 4.27
CA THR A 159 -25.94 -4.23 3.98
C THR A 159 -26.88 -3.44 4.89
N GLU A 160 -27.70 -4.13 5.69
CA GLU A 160 -28.66 -3.51 6.59
C GLU A 160 -28.00 -3.09 7.91
N THR A 161 -26.99 -3.84 8.36
CA THR A 161 -26.17 -3.47 9.52
C THR A 161 -24.94 -2.68 9.07
N TYR A 162 -24.95 -1.37 9.31
CA TYR A 162 -23.88 -0.47 8.89
C TYR A 162 -23.69 0.71 9.84
N TRP A 163 -22.52 1.36 9.73
CA TRP A 163 -22.28 2.69 10.25
C TRP A 163 -21.75 3.60 9.13
N GLU A 164 -21.91 4.91 9.31
CA GLU A 164 -21.49 5.92 8.34
C GLU A 164 -20.47 6.85 8.97
N PHE A 165 -19.55 7.33 8.15
CA PHE A 165 -18.59 8.35 8.52
C PHE A 165 -18.73 9.53 7.59
N ASP A 166 -18.83 10.71 8.18
CA ASP A 166 -18.81 11.99 7.50
C ASP A 166 -17.54 12.73 7.88
N CYS A 167 -16.81 13.22 6.89
CA CYS A 167 -15.70 14.13 7.14
C CYS A 167 -16.21 15.41 7.84
N ALA A 168 -15.38 16.00 8.68
CA ALA A 168 -15.69 17.32 9.25
C ALA A 168 -15.81 18.37 8.14
N GLU A 169 -16.44 19.50 8.44
CA GLU A 169 -16.62 20.59 7.48
C GLU A 169 -15.28 21.03 6.86
N GLY A 170 -15.19 21.01 5.53
CA GLY A 170 -13.97 21.37 4.79
C GLY A 170 -12.90 20.27 4.71
N GLU A 171 -13.15 19.07 5.26
CA GLU A 171 -12.26 17.93 5.16
C GLU A 171 -12.70 16.92 4.08
N GLN A 172 -11.74 16.15 3.57
CA GLN A 172 -11.97 15.00 2.70
C GLN A 172 -11.07 13.84 3.10
N VAL A 173 -11.45 12.61 2.78
CA VAL A 173 -10.55 11.46 2.91
C VAL A 173 -9.36 11.62 1.95
N ARG A 174 -8.18 11.15 2.37
CA ARG A 174 -6.97 11.09 1.55
C ARG A 174 -6.29 9.74 1.67
N GLY A 175 -5.83 9.22 0.54
CA GLY A 175 -4.96 8.04 0.52
C GLY A 175 -5.72 6.74 0.78
N SER A 176 -5.07 5.80 1.47
CA SER A 176 -5.58 4.44 1.64
C SER A 176 -6.15 4.20 3.03
N PHE A 177 -7.18 3.35 3.08
CA PHE A 177 -7.66 2.73 4.31
C PHE A 177 -6.84 1.49 4.69
N THR A 178 -6.51 1.36 5.97
CA THR A 178 -5.77 0.23 6.55
C THR A 178 -6.56 -0.37 7.72
N VAL A 179 -6.65 -1.69 7.76
CA VAL A 179 -7.22 -2.42 8.91
C VAL A 179 -6.07 -2.85 9.82
N TYR A 180 -6.21 -2.59 11.11
CA TYR A 180 -5.26 -3.01 12.15
C TYR A 180 -6.03 -3.54 13.36
N GLY A 181 -6.05 -4.86 13.52
CA GLY A 181 -6.94 -5.52 14.48
C GLY A 181 -8.40 -5.13 14.23
N GLU A 182 -9.06 -4.60 15.26
CA GLU A 182 -10.44 -4.09 15.20
C GLU A 182 -10.52 -2.59 14.84
N LYS A 183 -9.43 -1.98 14.37
CA LYS A 183 -9.38 -0.56 14.00
C LYS A 183 -9.35 -0.36 12.49
N LEU A 184 -10.05 0.67 12.02
CA LEU A 184 -9.91 1.25 10.69
C LEU A 184 -9.07 2.53 10.78
N LEU A 185 -8.01 2.59 9.97
CA LEU A 185 -7.07 3.71 9.90
C LEU A 185 -7.15 4.36 8.53
N PHE A 186 -7.24 5.69 8.47
CA PHE A 186 -7.19 6.45 7.21
C PHE A 186 -6.87 7.92 7.46
N TYR A 187 -6.44 8.63 6.42
CA TYR A 187 -6.21 10.05 6.52
C TYR A 187 -7.43 10.86 6.11
N THR A 188 -7.68 11.97 6.82
CA THR A 188 -8.42 13.10 6.27
C THR A 188 -7.49 14.30 6.09
N PHE A 189 -7.87 15.23 5.24
CA PHE A 189 -7.17 16.50 5.08
C PHE A 189 -8.15 17.62 4.83
N SER A 190 -7.78 18.84 5.22
CA SER A 190 -8.44 20.06 4.80
C SER A 190 -7.48 20.89 3.95
N GLU A 191 -8.03 21.73 3.09
CA GLU A 191 -7.26 22.69 2.31
C GLU A 191 -7.42 24.11 2.90
N PRO A 192 -6.68 24.52 3.95
CA PRO A 192 -6.53 25.93 4.23
C PRO A 192 -5.29 26.43 3.49
N THR A 193 -5.51 27.18 2.41
CA THR A 193 -4.48 27.87 1.62
C THR A 193 -3.44 26.97 0.91
N PRO A 194 -2.86 27.41 -0.23
CA PRO A 194 -1.73 26.69 -0.80
C PRO A 194 -0.60 26.72 0.25
N TYR A 195 -0.05 25.55 0.58
CA TYR A 195 1.11 25.31 1.46
C TYR A 195 0.87 25.00 2.95
N ASP A 196 -0.35 24.97 3.47
CA ASP A 196 -0.62 24.59 4.88
C ASP A 196 -1.72 23.53 5.01
N TYR A 197 -1.54 22.39 4.34
CA TYR A 197 -2.47 21.26 4.48
C TYR A 197 -2.44 20.71 5.91
N HIS A 198 -3.60 20.65 6.54
CA HIS A 198 -3.76 19.94 7.80
C HIS A 198 -4.19 18.51 7.50
N TYR A 199 -3.40 17.54 7.94
CA TYR A 199 -3.71 16.12 7.81
C TYR A 199 -4.07 15.56 9.19
N TRP A 200 -4.95 14.56 9.20
CA TRP A 200 -5.28 13.80 10.39
C TRP A 200 -5.28 12.31 10.09
N VAL A 201 -4.71 11.52 10.99
CA VAL A 201 -4.94 10.07 11.04
C VAL A 201 -6.19 9.85 11.87
N ASN A 202 -7.22 9.31 11.23
CA ASN A 202 -8.45 8.87 11.89
C ASN A 202 -8.29 7.40 12.28
N VAL A 203 -8.59 7.11 13.54
CA VAL A 203 -8.59 5.77 14.12
C VAL A 203 -10.01 5.47 14.58
N ILE A 204 -10.69 4.58 13.87
CA ILE A 204 -12.10 4.25 14.10
C ILE A 204 -12.24 2.81 14.57
N ASP A 205 -13.09 2.54 15.54
CA ASP A 205 -13.52 1.18 15.85
C ASP A 205 -14.30 0.60 14.66
N LEU A 206 -13.76 -0.47 14.08
CA LEU A 206 -14.27 -1.01 12.82
C LEU A 206 -15.71 -1.54 12.95
N ARG A 207 -16.13 -1.97 14.16
CA ARG A 207 -17.44 -2.58 14.39
C ARG A 207 -18.51 -1.52 14.64
N SER A 208 -18.22 -0.53 15.46
CA SER A 208 -19.20 0.47 15.90
C SER A 208 -19.18 1.75 15.06
N GLY A 209 -18.06 2.06 14.40
CA GLY A 209 -17.84 3.35 13.75
C GLY A 209 -17.44 4.46 14.71
N GLU A 210 -17.20 4.15 15.98
CA GLU A 210 -16.76 5.13 16.98
C GLU A 210 -15.35 5.65 16.65
N VAL A 211 -15.20 6.97 16.60
CA VAL A 211 -13.88 7.59 16.42
C VAL A 211 -13.12 7.50 17.75
N LEU A 212 -12.12 6.63 17.79
CA LEU A 212 -11.26 6.45 18.97
C LEU A 212 -10.26 7.59 19.07
N PHE A 213 -9.61 7.93 17.96
CA PHE A 213 -8.65 9.02 17.89
C PHE A 213 -8.75 9.74 16.54
N LYS A 214 -8.50 11.05 16.58
CA LYS A 214 -8.21 11.87 15.41
C LYS A 214 -6.90 12.60 15.67
N ILE A 215 -5.81 12.06 15.14
CA ILE A 215 -4.46 12.44 15.49
C ILE A 215 -3.93 13.41 14.42
N PRO A 216 -3.46 14.61 14.76
CA PRO A 216 -2.86 15.50 13.77
C PRO A 216 -1.62 14.85 13.14
N SER A 217 -1.40 15.13 11.85
CA SER A 217 -0.27 14.62 11.08
C SER A 217 0.32 15.75 10.24
N ARG A 218 1.65 15.88 10.22
CA ARG A 218 2.33 16.88 9.37
C ARG A 218 2.45 16.43 7.92
N HIS A 219 2.34 15.12 7.70
CA HIS A 219 2.46 14.53 6.38
C HIS A 219 1.32 13.57 6.08
N VAL A 220 1.17 13.28 4.79
CA VAL A 220 0.35 12.17 4.31
C VAL A 220 1.29 11.08 3.77
N ASN A 221 0.82 9.83 3.84
CA ASN A 221 1.52 8.61 3.37
C ASN A 221 2.66 8.11 4.29
N CYS A 222 2.61 8.39 5.60
CA CYS A 222 3.54 7.75 6.53
C CYS A 222 3.49 6.22 6.39
N HIS A 223 4.64 5.56 6.55
CA HIS A 223 4.68 4.10 6.45
C HIS A 223 4.08 3.49 7.72
N PHE A 224 3.16 2.53 7.58
CA PHE A 224 2.51 1.89 8.72
C PHE A 224 3.18 0.56 9.06
N ASP A 225 3.75 0.48 10.25
CA ASP A 225 4.20 -0.77 10.84
C ASP A 225 3.03 -1.48 11.52
N LYS A 226 2.61 -2.60 10.91
CA LYS A 226 1.48 -3.39 11.41
C LYS A 226 1.80 -4.13 12.71
N ASP A 227 3.06 -4.39 13.01
CA ASP A 227 3.42 -5.16 14.20
C ASP A 227 3.34 -4.28 15.45
N SER A 228 3.85 -3.05 15.36
CA SER A 228 3.83 -2.08 16.46
C SER A 228 2.59 -1.18 16.50
N GLY A 229 1.86 -1.05 15.38
CA GLY A 229 0.76 -0.09 15.25
C GLY A 229 1.24 1.36 15.15
N LEU A 230 2.41 1.58 14.55
CA LEU A 230 3.02 2.90 14.41
C LEU A 230 2.99 3.35 12.95
N PHE A 231 2.57 4.59 12.73
CA PHE A 231 2.97 5.30 11.51
C PHE A 231 4.29 6.01 11.78
N VAL A 232 5.28 5.78 10.92
CA VAL A 232 6.60 6.42 11.02
C VAL A 232 6.92 7.08 9.69
N THR A 233 7.45 8.30 9.74
CA THR A 233 8.00 8.98 8.58
C THR A 233 9.23 9.81 8.95
N VAL A 234 10.16 9.90 8.00
CA VAL A 234 11.18 10.94 7.96
C VAL A 234 10.91 11.79 6.73
N SER A 235 10.95 13.10 6.90
CA SER A 235 10.62 14.07 5.86
C SER A 235 11.65 15.19 5.85
N GLY A 236 12.03 15.64 4.65
CA GLY A 236 12.78 16.86 4.50
C GLY A 236 12.88 17.30 3.05
N THR A 237 12.85 18.61 2.84
CA THR A 237 12.96 19.20 1.51
C THR A 237 13.54 20.59 1.60
N ILE A 238 14.23 21.00 0.54
CA ILE A 238 14.66 22.38 0.35
C ILE A 238 13.48 23.16 -0.22
N MET A 239 12.50 23.49 0.60
CA MET A 239 11.46 24.46 0.23
C MET A 239 11.87 25.86 0.71
N ASN A 240 11.87 26.84 -0.19
CA ASN A 240 12.16 28.24 0.11
C ASN A 240 13.50 28.49 0.83
N GLN A 241 14.52 27.68 0.57
CA GLN A 241 15.86 27.78 1.19
C GLN A 241 15.91 27.49 2.70
N GLN A 242 14.86 26.88 3.27
CA GLN A 242 14.90 26.35 4.64
C GLN A 242 15.01 24.83 4.59
N ASP A 243 16.07 24.31 5.20
CA ASP A 243 16.32 22.88 5.35
C ASP A 243 15.56 22.42 6.60
N TYR A 244 14.38 21.82 6.42
CA TYR A 244 13.66 21.19 7.51
C TYR A 244 13.82 19.67 7.39
N LYS A 245 14.25 19.03 8.47
CA LYS A 245 14.42 17.58 8.55
C LYS A 245 13.71 17.12 9.81
N ILE A 246 12.58 16.46 9.63
CA ILE A 246 11.76 16.03 10.76
C ILE A 246 11.47 14.55 10.67
N TYR A 247 11.32 13.93 11.83
CA TYR A 247 10.66 12.66 11.96
C TYR A 247 9.28 12.87 12.59
N GLU A 248 8.34 12.00 12.25
CA GLU A 248 7.02 11.94 12.87
C GLU A 248 6.66 10.49 13.14
N ILE A 249 6.22 10.23 14.37
CA ILE A 249 5.78 8.92 14.86
C ILE A 249 4.37 9.10 15.42
N ILE A 250 3.40 8.35 14.89
CA ILE A 250 2.01 8.37 15.36
C ILE A 250 1.67 6.97 15.87
N ASN A 251 1.26 6.87 17.13
CA ASN A 251 0.85 5.63 17.77
C ASN A 251 -0.67 5.49 17.75
N VAL A 252 -1.20 4.58 16.94
CA VAL A 252 -2.67 4.39 16.80
C VAL A 252 -3.29 3.63 17.97
N ASN A 253 -2.47 3.07 18.87
CA ASN A 253 -2.93 2.41 20.08
C ASN A 253 -3.13 3.39 21.24
N THR A 254 -2.34 4.46 21.32
CA THR A 254 -2.42 5.46 22.40
C THR A 254 -3.01 6.80 21.95
N GLY A 255 -3.05 7.08 20.64
CA GLY A 255 -3.46 8.38 20.11
C GLY A 255 -2.34 9.43 20.14
N GLU A 256 -1.14 9.06 20.58
CA GLU A 256 -0.02 9.97 20.74
C GLU A 256 0.70 10.25 19.41
N GLN A 257 1.12 11.50 19.25
CA GLN A 257 1.96 11.96 18.15
C GLN A 257 3.27 12.49 18.74
N GLU A 258 4.38 12.07 18.15
CA GLU A 258 5.70 12.65 18.40
C GLU A 258 6.27 13.21 17.10
N VAL A 259 6.78 14.44 17.17
CA VAL A 259 7.50 15.10 16.07
C VAL A 259 8.79 15.65 16.63
N GLY A 260 9.90 15.41 15.93
CA GLY A 260 11.20 15.97 16.29
C GLY A 260 12.07 16.20 15.07
N ASP A 261 13.24 16.80 15.29
CA ASP A 261 14.19 17.09 14.24
C ASP A 261 15.12 15.89 13.99
N VAL A 262 15.50 15.66 12.74
CA VAL A 262 16.54 14.70 12.37
C VAL A 262 17.88 15.44 12.30
N ILE A 263 18.75 15.15 13.27
CA ILE A 263 20.06 15.79 13.38
C ILE A 263 21.02 15.19 12.33
N CYS A 264 21.36 15.98 11.31
CA CYS A 264 22.32 15.61 10.28
C CYS A 264 22.87 16.85 9.56
N ASP A 265 24.16 16.84 9.24
CA ASP A 265 24.82 17.90 8.46
C ASP A 265 24.43 17.87 6.97
N ASP A 266 24.07 16.69 6.47
CA ASP A 266 23.66 16.52 5.07
C ASP A 266 22.26 17.07 4.81
N THR A 267 22.08 17.79 3.71
CA THR A 267 20.77 18.32 3.29
C THR A 267 19.84 17.22 2.78
N PHE A 268 18.56 17.28 3.15
CA PHE A 268 17.50 16.45 2.57
C PHE A 268 16.87 17.21 1.41
N VAL A 269 17.04 16.71 0.20
CA VAL A 269 16.60 17.40 -1.01
C VAL A 269 15.11 17.18 -1.24
N THR A 270 14.69 15.92 -1.30
CA THR A 270 13.29 15.49 -1.35
C THR A 270 13.11 14.14 -0.66
N VAL A 271 13.29 14.13 0.66
CA VAL A 271 12.96 12.98 1.51
C VAL A 271 11.49 13.08 1.90
N GLY A 272 10.74 12.00 1.66
CA GLY A 272 9.34 11.95 2.02
C GLY A 272 8.73 10.58 1.80
N ALA A 273 7.44 10.48 2.07
CA ALA A 273 6.69 9.23 2.20
C ALA A 273 6.74 8.28 1.00
N ALA A 274 7.10 8.75 -0.20
CA ALA A 274 7.01 7.93 -1.40
C ALA A 274 7.91 6.69 -1.35
N MET A 275 9.11 6.76 -0.75
CA MET A 275 10.12 5.70 -0.83
C MET A 275 10.67 5.37 0.56
N GLN A 276 9.81 4.85 1.45
CA GLN A 276 10.17 4.45 2.80
C GLN A 276 9.75 3.01 3.09
N TYR A 277 10.48 2.34 3.99
CA TYR A 277 10.24 0.97 4.40
C TYR A 277 10.60 0.78 5.87
N ILE A 278 9.75 0.14 6.66
CA ILE A 278 10.02 -0.18 8.07
C ILE A 278 10.48 -1.63 8.20
N TYR A 279 11.59 -1.84 8.91
CA TYR A 279 12.07 -3.17 9.27
C TYR A 279 12.91 -3.10 10.54
N ASN A 280 12.67 -4.02 11.50
CA ASN A 280 13.42 -4.12 12.76
C ASN A 280 13.62 -2.77 13.48
N ASN A 281 12.53 -2.05 13.74
CA ASN A 281 12.54 -0.73 14.40
C ASN A 281 13.30 0.38 13.68
N ARG A 282 13.60 0.19 12.38
CA ARG A 282 14.28 1.16 11.53
C ARG A 282 13.38 1.56 10.38
N LEU A 283 13.39 2.86 10.08
CA LEU A 283 12.82 3.42 8.87
C LEU A 283 13.94 3.65 7.87
N TYR A 284 13.90 2.93 6.76
CA TYR A 284 14.78 3.14 5.63
C TYR A 284 14.09 4.06 4.63
N PHE A 285 14.80 5.06 4.13
CA PHE A 285 14.22 6.06 3.22
C PHE A 285 15.21 6.48 2.14
N ILE A 286 14.68 7.00 1.03
CA ILE A 286 15.48 7.48 -0.09
C ILE A 286 15.28 8.99 -0.26
N ASP A 287 16.39 9.72 -0.35
CA ASP A 287 16.42 11.03 -0.98
C ASP A 287 16.66 10.84 -2.48
N ASN A 288 15.64 11.09 -3.29
CA ASN A 288 15.58 10.61 -4.67
C ASN A 288 15.93 11.70 -5.68
N PHE A 289 16.42 11.29 -6.86
CA PHE A 289 16.63 12.21 -7.97
C PHE A 289 15.28 12.78 -8.47
N ILE A 290 15.18 14.10 -8.52
CA ILE A 290 13.96 14.78 -8.97
C ILE A 290 14.28 15.96 -9.89
N THR A 291 13.37 16.25 -10.82
CA THR A 291 13.43 17.45 -11.66
C THR A 291 12.21 18.31 -11.38
N ILE A 292 12.41 19.53 -10.85
CA ILE A 292 11.36 20.50 -10.55
C ILE A 292 11.61 21.74 -11.40
N GLY A 293 10.64 22.14 -12.23
CA GLY A 293 10.77 23.32 -13.10
C GLY A 293 11.96 23.25 -14.06
N GLY A 294 12.35 22.04 -14.50
CA GLY A 294 13.53 21.81 -15.35
C GLY A 294 14.87 21.81 -14.62
N LYS A 295 14.92 22.17 -13.34
CA LYS A 295 16.13 22.06 -12.51
C LYS A 295 16.23 20.68 -11.87
N LYS A 296 17.41 20.09 -11.95
CA LYS A 296 17.74 18.78 -11.39
C LYS A 296 18.20 18.94 -9.95
N TYR A 297 17.71 18.05 -9.10
CA TYR A 297 17.97 18.00 -7.67
C TYR A 297 18.33 16.56 -7.30
N CYS A 298 19.19 16.40 -6.28
CA CYS A 298 19.65 15.09 -5.81
C CYS A 298 20.21 14.20 -6.93
N GLU A 299 21.20 14.70 -7.70
CA GLU A 299 21.79 13.95 -8.84
C GLU A 299 22.36 12.58 -8.44
N ASN A 300 22.74 12.41 -7.18
CA ASN A 300 23.10 11.14 -6.57
C ASN A 300 22.09 10.83 -5.47
N PRO A 301 21.14 9.90 -5.69
CA PRO A 301 20.23 9.47 -4.64
C PRO A 301 21.00 9.00 -3.40
N LYS A 302 20.46 9.33 -2.23
CA LYS A 302 20.98 8.90 -0.93
C LYS A 302 20.01 7.95 -0.27
N ILE A 303 20.53 6.97 0.46
CA ILE A 303 19.75 6.13 1.36
C ILE A 303 20.01 6.54 2.80
N GLY A 304 18.93 6.70 3.55
CA GLY A 304 18.95 6.93 4.99
C GLY A 304 18.40 5.74 5.76
N CYS A 305 18.87 5.58 6.99
CA CYS A 305 18.32 4.66 7.97
C CYS A 305 18.14 5.40 9.29
N PHE A 306 16.91 5.43 9.80
CA PHE A 306 16.53 6.11 11.03
C PHE A 306 16.02 5.08 12.05
N ASP A 307 16.64 5.02 13.23
CA ASP A 307 16.14 4.24 14.36
C ASP A 307 15.05 5.05 15.06
N PHE A 308 13.80 4.63 14.93
CA PHE A 308 12.67 5.40 15.49
C PHE A 308 12.43 5.14 16.98
N ILE A 309 13.15 4.19 17.59
CA ILE A 309 13.16 3.99 19.05
C ILE A 309 14.17 4.93 19.69
N LYS A 310 15.38 5.00 19.14
CA LYS A 310 16.44 5.90 19.61
C LYS A 310 16.27 7.34 19.12
N LYS A 311 15.48 7.53 18.05
CA LYS A 311 15.24 8.81 17.38
C LYS A 311 16.52 9.38 16.76
N GLU A 312 17.30 8.48 16.17
CA GLU A 312 18.64 8.76 15.67
C GLU A 312 18.77 8.33 14.21
N LEU A 313 19.42 9.17 13.40
CA LEU A 313 19.84 8.81 12.06
C LEU A 313 21.11 7.94 12.17
N ILE A 314 21.01 6.67 11.78
CA ILE A 314 22.14 5.74 11.80
C ILE A 314 23.13 6.09 10.69
N TYR A 315 22.62 6.29 9.47
CA TYR A 315 23.42 6.74 8.34
C TYR A 315 22.55 7.46 7.31
N PHE A 316 23.20 8.29 6.49
CA PHE A 316 22.65 8.85 5.28
C PHE A 316 23.77 8.95 4.25
N LYS A 317 23.74 8.08 3.22
CA LYS A 317 24.87 7.90 2.31
C LYS A 317 24.44 7.89 0.86
N GLU A 318 25.28 8.45 -0.01
CA GLU A 318 25.09 8.34 -1.45
C GLU A 318 25.07 6.88 -1.88
N ILE A 319 24.34 6.63 -2.96
CA ILE A 319 24.36 5.35 -3.64
C ILE A 319 25.06 5.58 -4.99
N PRO A 320 26.40 5.46 -5.10
CA PRO A 320 27.15 5.92 -6.28
C PRO A 320 26.67 5.29 -7.60
N LYS A 321 26.14 4.07 -7.54
CA LYS A 321 25.58 3.34 -8.68
C LYS A 321 24.26 3.92 -9.23
N PHE A 322 23.67 4.89 -8.54
CA PHE A 322 22.36 5.48 -8.83
C PHE A 322 22.42 6.90 -9.39
N LYS A 323 23.61 7.37 -9.80
CA LYS A 323 23.75 8.70 -10.42
C LYS A 323 22.70 8.91 -11.53
N LYS A 324 21.85 9.92 -11.36
CA LYS A 324 20.74 10.31 -12.26
C LYS A 324 19.68 9.23 -12.47
N LYS A 325 19.54 8.30 -11.52
CA LYS A 325 18.50 7.27 -11.53
C LYS A 325 17.45 7.59 -10.46
N THR A 326 16.19 7.33 -10.80
CA THR A 326 15.09 7.44 -9.83
C THR A 326 14.83 6.08 -9.21
N VAL A 327 14.89 6.00 -7.88
CA VAL A 327 14.47 4.82 -7.13
C VAL A 327 12.94 4.70 -7.18
N ALA A 328 12.45 3.48 -7.37
CA ALA A 328 11.03 3.18 -7.50
C ALA A 328 10.49 2.27 -6.39
N GLN A 329 11.36 1.54 -5.68
CA GLN A 329 10.97 0.68 -4.57
C GLN A 329 12.18 0.35 -3.70
N LEU A 330 11.93 0.19 -2.40
CA LEU A 330 12.90 -0.15 -1.36
C LEU A 330 12.29 -1.28 -0.52
N ILE A 331 13.05 -2.36 -0.30
CA ILE A 331 12.68 -3.47 0.61
C ILE A 331 13.91 -3.80 1.45
N CYS A 332 13.73 -4.04 2.74
CA CYS A 332 14.79 -4.48 3.65
C CYS A 332 14.44 -5.85 4.24
N ASN A 333 15.39 -6.77 4.25
CA ASN A 333 15.25 -8.10 4.85
C ASN A 333 16.62 -8.64 5.26
N ASP A 334 16.79 -9.15 6.48
CA ASP A 334 18.00 -9.84 6.96
C ASP A 334 19.32 -9.14 6.60
N ASN A 335 19.46 -7.90 7.04
CA ASN A 335 20.61 -7.01 6.78
C ASN A 335 20.86 -6.75 5.29
N LYS A 336 19.93 -7.08 4.39
CA LYS A 336 20.02 -6.73 2.98
C LYS A 336 19.00 -5.68 2.62
N ILE A 337 19.46 -4.72 1.83
CA ILE A 337 18.64 -3.64 1.31
C ILE A 337 18.54 -3.83 -0.20
N TYR A 338 17.32 -4.00 -0.67
CA TYR A 338 17.00 -4.20 -2.07
C TYR A 338 16.37 -2.94 -2.63
N ILE A 339 16.94 -2.42 -3.71
CA ILE A 339 16.50 -1.19 -4.34
C ILE A 339 16.25 -1.43 -5.82
N ARG A 340 15.02 -1.12 -6.26
CA ARG A 340 14.64 -1.15 -7.67
C ARG A 340 14.55 0.26 -8.24
N THR A 341 15.14 0.50 -9.40
CA THR A 341 14.98 1.77 -10.14
C THR A 341 13.70 1.80 -10.97
N GLN A 342 13.28 2.98 -11.43
CA GLN A 342 12.18 3.12 -12.39
C GLN A 342 12.45 2.40 -13.72
N HIS A 343 13.72 2.10 -14.04
CA HIS A 343 14.13 1.34 -15.23
C HIS A 343 14.32 -0.15 -14.97
N PHE A 344 13.74 -0.69 -13.89
CA PHE A 344 13.78 -2.12 -13.54
C PHE A 344 15.19 -2.68 -13.31
N GLU A 345 16.11 -1.84 -12.81
CA GLU A 345 17.41 -2.33 -12.36
C GLU A 345 17.32 -2.63 -10.86
N LEU A 346 17.85 -3.78 -10.45
CA LEU A 346 17.92 -4.18 -9.04
C LEU A 346 19.34 -4.03 -8.51
N PHE A 347 19.43 -3.43 -7.32
CA PHE A 347 20.67 -3.33 -6.55
C PHE A 347 20.44 -3.92 -5.16
N VAL A 348 21.46 -4.59 -4.66
CA VAL A 348 21.46 -5.21 -3.33
C VAL A 348 22.64 -4.67 -2.56
N PHE A 349 22.39 -4.23 -1.33
CA PHE A 349 23.38 -3.77 -0.38
C PHE A 349 23.31 -4.65 0.86
N GLU A 350 24.45 -4.90 1.48
CA GLU A 350 24.50 -5.41 2.85
C GLU A 350 24.59 -4.22 3.81
N GLU A 351 23.86 -4.29 4.90
CA GLU A 351 23.93 -3.34 5.99
C GLU A 351 25.27 -3.55 6.71
N GLU A 352 26.05 -2.48 6.83
CA GLU A 352 27.27 -2.49 7.64
C GLU A 352 26.81 -2.51 9.11
N VAL A 353 27.04 -3.61 9.81
CA VAL A 353 26.64 -3.84 11.21
C VAL A 353 27.36 -2.90 12.16
#